data_AF-A0A8S1MCR8-F1
#
_entry.id   AF-A0A8S1MCR8-F1
#
_cell.length_a   1.000
_cell.length_b   1.000
_cell.length_c   1.000
_cell.angle_alpha   90.00
_cell.angle_beta   90.00
_cell.angle_gamma   90.00
#
_symmetry.space_group_name_H-M   'P 1'
#
loop_
_entity.id
_entity.type
_entity.pdbx_description
1 polymer ?
#
loop_
_entity_poly.entity_id
_entity_poly.type
_entity_poly.pdbx_seq_one_letter_code
_entity_poly.pdbx_strand_id
1 'polypeptide(L)'
;MDNHKYKVTLNMYDLSQGMARQFSPMFLGKQIDAIWHTGIVVYGKEYYFGGGICAQTPKSTIYGYPIEERELGETEIPQSTFEEFLRSISSKYTMEKYDLFENNCNNFTNECAMFLVGKGIPEHITGLPQEFLNTQLGQMLKPIIEQITNKQATDQTEHFTDLQNQQQQAPSSFQYINPQIINQPHPQSSQPVSLNQKVQPAQQPPQQQSITDTNVTPIDDLATYFCLIESSPFSIVDFYTDWCGPCKTIKPLFHQLSLQHPHINFYNVNIDKVKEIADSLQVTSIPTFIIYENGQQKERWTGGNQQTLINNLQKLK
;
A
#
# COMPACT_ATOMS: atom_id res chain seq x y z
N MET A 1 21.99 -9.77 29.96
CA MET A 1 21.42 -9.64 28.60
C MET A 1 20.02 -10.19 28.71
N ASP A 2 19.02 -9.33 28.70
CA ASP A 2 17.63 -9.75 28.88
C ASP A 2 17.18 -10.52 27.64
N ASN A 3 17.08 -11.84 27.79
CA ASN A 3 16.72 -12.76 26.71
C ASN A 3 15.22 -12.65 26.44
N HIS A 4 14.82 -11.58 25.75
CA HIS A 4 13.44 -11.36 25.36
C HIS A 4 13.06 -12.38 24.29
N LYS A 5 12.13 -13.27 24.65
CA LYS A 5 11.51 -14.20 23.72
C LYS A 5 10.24 -13.59 23.17
N TYR A 6 10.03 -13.75 21.87
CA TYR A 6 8.86 -13.26 21.16
C TYR A 6 8.05 -14.45 20.65
N LYS A 7 6.76 -14.48 20.97
CA LYS A 7 5.85 -15.49 20.45
C LYS A 7 5.70 -15.32 18.94
N VAL A 8 5.77 -16.43 18.21
CA VAL A 8 5.57 -16.52 16.77
C VAL A 8 4.34 -17.39 16.50
N THR A 9 3.35 -16.81 15.82
CA THR A 9 2.07 -17.47 15.51
C THR A 9 1.86 -17.48 14.01
N LEU A 10 1.23 -18.53 13.50
CA LEU A 10 0.77 -18.66 12.12
C LEU A 10 -0.73 -18.34 12.07
N ASN A 11 -1.10 -17.34 11.30
CA ASN A 11 -2.49 -17.08 10.94
C ASN A 11 -2.82 -17.81 9.64
N MET A 12 -3.97 -18.48 9.61
CA MET A 12 -4.45 -19.25 8.45
C MET A 12 -5.82 -18.75 8.03
N TYR A 13 -5.98 -18.50 6.73
CA TYR A 13 -7.20 -18.01 6.12
C TYR A 13 -7.62 -18.96 4.98
N ASP A 14 -8.93 -19.16 4.81
CA ASP A 14 -9.48 -19.88 3.66
C ASP A 14 -10.04 -18.89 2.64
N LEU A 15 -9.31 -18.69 1.55
CA LEU A 15 -9.73 -17.82 0.45
C LEU A 15 -10.99 -18.32 -0.26
N SER A 16 -11.33 -19.61 -0.12
CA SER A 16 -12.54 -20.20 -0.69
C SER A 16 -13.77 -20.02 0.20
N GLN A 17 -13.61 -19.57 1.45
CA GLN A 17 -14.69 -19.40 2.42
C GLN A 17 -15.57 -20.66 2.58
N GLY A 18 -14.93 -21.84 2.66
CA GLY A 18 -15.56 -23.14 2.82
C GLY A 18 -15.95 -23.83 1.50
N MET A 19 -15.88 -23.13 0.37
CA MET A 19 -16.24 -23.72 -0.93
C MET A 19 -15.28 -24.84 -1.34
N ALA A 20 -13.98 -24.73 -1.04
CA ALA A 20 -13.02 -25.79 -1.34
C ALA A 20 -13.43 -27.08 -0.64
N ARG A 21 -13.70 -27.01 0.67
CA ARG A 21 -14.15 -28.16 1.45
C ARG A 21 -15.41 -28.81 0.89
N GLN A 22 -16.39 -28.00 0.50
CA GLN A 22 -17.68 -28.48 0.05
C GLN A 22 -17.62 -29.14 -1.34
N PHE A 23 -16.80 -28.61 -2.24
CA PHE A 23 -16.87 -28.96 -3.67
C PHE A 23 -15.67 -29.75 -4.18
N SER A 24 -14.52 -29.70 -3.51
CA SER A 24 -13.31 -30.37 -4.01
C SER A 24 -13.50 -31.89 -4.23
N PRO A 25 -14.23 -32.66 -3.41
CA PRO A 25 -14.37 -34.10 -3.65
C PRO A 25 -15.07 -34.40 -4.98
N MET A 26 -16.05 -33.56 -5.34
CA MET A 26 -16.82 -33.70 -6.58
C MET A 26 -15.97 -33.37 -7.81
N PHE A 27 -15.17 -32.29 -7.76
CA PHE A 27 -14.44 -31.81 -8.93
C PHE A 27 -13.03 -32.38 -9.07
N LEU A 28 -12.37 -32.68 -7.95
CA LEU A 28 -10.97 -33.14 -7.92
C LEU A 28 -10.85 -34.63 -7.62
N GLY A 29 -11.94 -35.29 -7.20
CA GLY A 29 -11.88 -36.65 -6.65
C GLY A 29 -11.07 -36.74 -5.35
N LYS A 30 -10.77 -35.59 -4.72
CA LYS A 30 -9.93 -35.45 -3.53
C LYS A 30 -10.47 -34.35 -2.62
N GLN A 31 -10.41 -34.58 -1.31
CA GLN A 31 -10.75 -33.56 -0.32
C GLN A 31 -9.61 -32.54 -0.20
N ILE A 32 -9.97 -31.26 -0.33
CA ILE A 32 -9.15 -30.07 -0.05
C ILE A 32 -9.97 -29.27 0.96
N ASP A 33 -9.40 -29.02 2.14
CA ASP A 33 -10.16 -28.39 3.23
C ASP A 33 -10.29 -26.88 3.08
N ALA A 34 -9.34 -26.22 2.41
CA ALA A 34 -9.34 -24.78 2.19
C ALA A 34 -8.37 -24.39 1.07
N ILE A 35 -8.51 -23.17 0.54
CA ILE A 35 -7.46 -22.50 -0.24
C ILE A 35 -6.69 -21.61 0.72
N TRP A 36 -5.56 -22.11 1.19
CA TRP A 36 -4.82 -21.48 2.27
C TRP A 36 -4.09 -20.20 1.83
N HIS A 37 -4.40 -19.10 2.52
CA HIS A 37 -3.52 -17.95 2.67
C HIS A 37 -2.98 -17.92 4.11
N THR A 38 -1.72 -17.52 4.28
CA THR A 38 -1.07 -17.53 5.59
C THR A 38 -0.27 -16.27 5.85
N GLY A 39 -0.19 -15.89 7.13
CA GLY A 39 0.68 -14.82 7.62
C GLY A 39 1.38 -15.22 8.93
N ILE A 40 2.59 -14.71 9.13
CA ILE A 40 3.34 -14.85 10.39
C ILE A 40 3.07 -13.66 11.29
N VAL A 41 2.62 -13.93 12.51
CA VAL A 41 2.43 -12.92 13.56
C VAL A 41 3.59 -12.97 14.54
N VAL A 42 4.32 -11.84 14.63
CA VAL A 42 5.44 -11.63 15.57
C VAL A 42 5.63 -10.11 15.77
N TYR A 43 6.17 -9.69 16.92
CA TYR A 43 6.39 -8.27 17.24
C TYR A 43 5.12 -7.38 17.13
N GLY A 44 3.95 -7.97 17.33
CA GLY A 44 2.66 -7.26 17.21
C GLY A 44 2.21 -6.97 15.78
N LYS A 45 2.91 -7.49 14.76
CA LYS A 45 2.56 -7.36 13.35
C LYS A 45 2.32 -8.73 12.71
N GLU A 46 1.46 -8.75 11.71
CA GLU A 46 1.23 -9.86 10.79
C GLU A 46 1.95 -9.59 9.47
N TYR A 47 2.86 -10.50 9.10
CA TYR A 47 3.65 -10.44 7.88
C TYR A 47 3.16 -11.49 6.89
N TYR A 48 2.89 -11.09 5.66
CA TYR A 48 2.43 -11.97 4.59
C TYR A 48 2.92 -11.46 3.24
N PHE A 49 2.76 -12.25 2.17
CA PHE A 49 3.07 -11.80 0.81
C PHE A 49 1.76 -11.58 0.05
N GLY A 50 1.57 -10.41 -0.54
CA GLY A 50 0.32 -10.01 -1.18
C GLY A 50 0.51 -8.92 -2.24
N GLY A 51 1.43 -9.16 -3.18
CA GLY A 51 1.92 -8.19 -4.19
C GLY A 51 3.26 -7.54 -3.80
N GLY A 52 3.60 -7.62 -2.52
CA GLY A 52 4.94 -7.46 -1.95
C GLY A 52 4.96 -8.05 -0.54
N ILE A 53 6.09 -7.94 0.16
CA ILE A 53 6.13 -8.25 1.58
C ILE A 53 5.26 -7.22 2.31
N CYS A 54 4.23 -7.69 3.00
CA CYS A 54 3.28 -6.89 3.76
C CYS A 54 3.56 -7.02 5.25
N ALA A 55 3.26 -5.97 6.02
CA ALA A 55 3.27 -6.00 7.48
C ALA A 55 2.11 -5.15 8.02
N GLN A 56 1.14 -5.78 8.71
CA GLN A 56 -0.06 -5.09 9.20
C GLN A 56 -0.37 -5.44 10.65
N THR A 57 -1.32 -4.75 11.26
CA THR A 57 -1.84 -5.18 12.56
C THR A 57 -2.63 -6.47 12.35
N PRO A 58 -2.42 -7.52 13.18
CA PRO A 58 -3.19 -8.75 13.05
C PRO A 58 -4.70 -8.47 13.07
N LYS A 59 -5.48 -9.19 12.24
CA LYS A 59 -6.95 -9.04 12.13
C LYS A 59 -7.44 -7.73 11.50
N SER A 60 -6.52 -6.88 11.03
CA SER A 60 -6.85 -5.71 10.20
C SER A 60 -6.52 -5.92 8.72
N THR A 61 -6.17 -7.15 8.33
CA THR A 61 -5.85 -7.49 6.94
C THR A 61 -7.12 -7.56 6.10
N ILE A 62 -6.98 -7.48 4.77
CA ILE A 62 -8.10 -7.68 3.84
C ILE A 62 -8.73 -9.08 3.93
N TYR A 63 -8.03 -10.02 4.56
CA TYR A 63 -8.50 -11.38 4.77
C TYR A 63 -9.36 -11.51 6.04
N GLY A 64 -9.46 -10.45 6.84
CA GLY A 64 -10.31 -10.39 8.03
C GLY A 64 -9.73 -11.19 9.19
N TYR A 65 -10.53 -12.09 9.76
CA TYR A 65 -10.14 -12.92 10.90
C TYR A 65 -9.62 -14.28 10.41
N PRO A 66 -8.48 -14.77 10.94
CA PRO A 66 -7.99 -16.10 10.61
C PRO A 66 -9.00 -17.16 11.06
N ILE A 67 -9.16 -18.20 10.24
CA ILE A 67 -9.98 -19.36 10.59
C ILE A 67 -9.25 -20.29 11.56
N GLU A 68 -7.91 -20.20 11.60
CA GLU A 68 -7.06 -20.87 12.58
C GLU A 68 -5.85 -19.99 12.92
N GLU A 69 -5.54 -19.88 14.21
CA GLU A 69 -4.29 -19.32 14.73
C GLU A 69 -3.50 -20.47 15.36
N ARG A 70 -2.27 -20.70 14.89
CA ARG A 70 -1.42 -21.80 15.34
C ARG A 70 -0.11 -21.28 15.89
N GLU A 71 0.20 -21.61 17.14
CA GLU A 71 1.50 -21.26 17.72
C GLU A 71 2.62 -22.06 17.06
N LEU A 72 3.60 -21.35 16.50
CA LEU A 72 4.81 -21.97 15.96
C LEU A 72 5.89 -22.02 17.03
N GLY A 73 5.95 -21.08 17.97
CA GLY A 73 6.87 -21.16 19.10
C GLY A 73 7.37 -19.79 19.51
N GLU A 74 8.61 -19.73 19.97
CA GLU A 74 9.24 -18.49 20.43
C GLU A 74 10.55 -18.25 19.68
N THR A 75 10.86 -16.99 19.43
CA THR A 75 12.13 -16.56 18.84
C THR A 75 12.86 -15.59 19.77
N GLU A 76 14.19 -15.64 19.77
CA GLU A 76 15.07 -14.67 20.43
C GLU A 76 15.63 -13.65 19.43
N ILE A 77 15.26 -13.79 18.14
CA ILE A 77 15.71 -12.89 17.09
C ILE A 77 15.11 -11.50 17.36
N PRO A 78 15.90 -10.42 17.33
CA PRO A 78 15.37 -9.07 17.43
C PRO A 78 14.55 -8.68 16.21
N GLN A 79 13.54 -7.83 16.40
CA GLN A 79 12.71 -7.31 15.30
C GLN A 79 13.57 -6.70 14.18
N SER A 80 14.61 -5.91 14.51
CA SER A 80 15.48 -5.29 13.52
C SER A 80 16.20 -6.32 12.63
N THR A 81 16.63 -7.44 13.21
CA THR A 81 17.28 -8.53 12.46
C THR A 81 16.27 -9.25 11.56
N PHE A 82 15.03 -9.41 12.01
CA PHE A 82 13.97 -9.93 11.14
C PHE A 82 13.64 -8.97 10.00
N GLU A 83 13.60 -7.66 10.25
CA GLU A 83 13.39 -6.65 9.20
C GLU A 83 14.54 -6.63 8.17
N GLU A 84 15.79 -6.80 8.60
CA GLU A 84 16.92 -7.00 7.69
C GLU A 84 16.78 -8.26 6.84
N PHE A 85 16.35 -9.37 7.45
CA PHE A 85 16.03 -10.60 6.72
C PHE A 85 14.94 -10.35 5.67
N LEU A 86 13.83 -9.71 6.02
CA LEU A 86 12.75 -9.36 5.10
C LEU A 86 13.26 -8.49 3.93
N ARG A 87 14.11 -7.50 4.20
CA ARG A 87 14.76 -6.71 3.15
C ARG A 87 15.62 -7.58 2.23
N SER A 88 16.35 -8.54 2.77
CA SER A 88 17.23 -9.42 1.98
C SER A 88 16.46 -10.35 1.02
N ILE A 89 15.24 -10.76 1.41
CA ILE A 89 14.39 -11.63 0.58
C ILE A 89 13.37 -10.84 -0.25
N SER A 90 13.25 -9.53 -0.06
CA SER A 90 12.25 -8.68 -0.73
C SER A 90 12.26 -8.82 -2.26
N SER A 91 13.44 -8.91 -2.88
CA SER A 91 13.60 -9.10 -4.32
C SER A 91 13.06 -10.45 -4.86
N LYS A 92 12.80 -11.43 -3.99
CA LYS A 92 12.14 -12.70 -4.34
C LYS A 92 10.62 -12.58 -4.28
N TYR A 93 10.10 -11.71 -3.43
CA TYR A 93 8.68 -11.55 -3.13
C TYR A 93 8.16 -10.24 -3.69
N THR A 94 8.23 -10.12 -5.01
CA THR A 94 7.66 -9.03 -5.79
C THR A 94 6.43 -9.53 -6.55
N MET A 95 5.52 -8.64 -6.95
CA MET A 95 4.38 -8.99 -7.79
C MET A 95 4.81 -9.68 -9.09
N GLU A 96 5.86 -9.21 -9.75
CA GLU A 96 6.40 -9.83 -10.99
C GLU A 96 6.79 -11.30 -10.78
N LYS A 97 7.26 -11.64 -9.57
CA LYS A 97 7.68 -13.00 -9.23
C LYS A 97 6.59 -13.78 -8.51
N TYR A 98 5.40 -13.22 -8.31
CA TYR A 98 4.30 -13.94 -7.69
C TYR A 98 3.90 -15.11 -8.60
N ASP A 99 3.94 -16.32 -8.04
CA ASP A 99 3.49 -17.52 -8.72
C ASP A 99 2.61 -18.32 -7.75
N LEU A 100 1.38 -18.61 -8.16
CA LEU A 100 0.40 -19.29 -7.30
C LEU A 100 0.91 -20.64 -6.81
N PHE A 101 1.75 -21.34 -7.59
CA PHE A 101 2.20 -22.68 -7.28
C PHE A 101 3.55 -22.71 -6.57
N GLU A 102 4.51 -21.90 -7.00
CA GLU A 102 5.91 -22.02 -6.61
C GLU A 102 6.45 -20.84 -5.79
N ASN A 103 5.79 -19.67 -5.85
CA ASN A 103 6.22 -18.48 -5.11
C ASN A 103 5.02 -17.63 -4.66
N ASN A 104 4.33 -18.12 -3.64
CA ASN A 104 3.12 -17.53 -3.08
C ASN A 104 3.28 -17.18 -1.58
N CYS A 105 2.19 -16.75 -0.96
CA CYS A 105 2.12 -16.37 0.45
C CYS A 105 2.65 -17.46 1.39
N ASN A 106 2.38 -18.72 1.08
CA ASN A 106 2.76 -19.86 1.92
C ASN A 106 4.27 -20.11 1.83
N ASN A 107 4.91 -19.89 0.67
CA ASN A 107 6.36 -19.95 0.55
C ASN A 107 7.02 -18.86 1.40
N PHE A 108 6.54 -17.63 1.32
CA PHE A 108 7.01 -16.50 2.12
C PHE A 108 6.88 -16.77 3.63
N THR A 109 5.69 -17.16 4.06
CA THR A 109 5.38 -17.47 5.46
C THR A 109 6.24 -18.63 5.97
N ASN A 110 6.50 -19.65 5.14
CA ASN A 110 7.40 -20.75 5.47
C ASN A 110 8.85 -20.30 5.68
N GLU A 111 9.38 -19.42 4.83
CA GLU A 111 10.73 -18.87 5.01
C GLU A 111 10.84 -18.03 6.29
N CYS A 112 9.83 -17.21 6.58
CA CYS A 112 9.76 -16.46 7.83
C CYS A 112 9.72 -17.40 9.05
N ALA A 113 8.92 -18.47 9.01
CA ALA A 113 8.86 -19.46 10.08
C ALA A 113 10.20 -20.16 10.28
N MET A 114 10.84 -20.61 9.20
CA MET A 114 12.17 -21.25 9.25
C MET A 114 13.21 -20.30 9.84
N PHE A 115 13.20 -19.03 9.47
CA PHE A 115 14.13 -18.03 10.00
C PHE A 115 13.90 -17.76 11.50
N LEU A 116 12.64 -17.54 11.89
CA LEU A 116 12.29 -17.13 13.25
C LEU A 116 12.41 -18.27 14.27
N VAL A 117 11.92 -19.46 13.93
CA VAL A 117 11.76 -20.59 14.87
C VAL A 117 12.44 -21.88 14.41
N GLY A 118 13.17 -21.87 13.29
CA GLY A 118 13.92 -23.03 12.80
C GLY A 118 13.06 -24.16 12.24
N LYS A 119 11.76 -23.94 12.03
CA LYS A 119 10.82 -24.94 11.49
C LYS A 119 9.81 -24.31 10.55
N GLY A 120 9.38 -25.09 9.56
CA GLY A 120 8.42 -24.65 8.56
C GLY A 120 6.98 -24.61 9.08
N ILE A 121 6.09 -24.11 8.22
CA ILE A 121 4.65 -24.19 8.44
C ILE A 121 4.13 -25.59 8.06
N PRO A 122 2.89 -25.95 8.45
CA PRO A 122 2.35 -27.29 8.21
C PRO A 122 2.37 -27.72 6.74
N GLU A 123 2.79 -28.98 6.50
CA GLU A 123 3.01 -29.52 5.14
C GLU A 123 1.76 -29.51 4.26
N HIS A 124 0.57 -29.72 4.84
CA HIS A 124 -0.70 -29.67 4.10
C HIS A 124 -1.04 -28.27 3.54
N ILE A 125 -0.35 -27.21 4.01
CA ILE A 125 -0.46 -25.85 3.46
C ILE A 125 0.52 -25.69 2.30
N THR A 126 1.81 -25.96 2.54
CA THR A 126 2.87 -25.79 1.52
C THR A 126 2.75 -26.79 0.38
N GLY A 127 2.20 -27.98 0.63
CA GLY A 127 1.99 -29.03 -0.35
C GLY A 127 0.71 -28.86 -1.18
N LEU A 128 -0.22 -28.00 -0.77
CA LEU A 128 -1.52 -27.82 -1.42
C LEU A 128 -1.41 -27.58 -2.95
N PRO A 129 -0.50 -26.72 -3.46
CA PRO A 129 -0.38 -26.51 -4.90
C PRO A 129 -0.03 -27.79 -5.66
N GLN A 130 0.93 -28.58 -5.15
CA GLN A 130 1.30 -29.86 -5.76
C GLN A 130 0.19 -30.90 -5.63
N GLU A 131 -0.52 -30.93 -4.49
CA GLU A 131 -1.67 -31.80 -4.32
C GLU A 131 -2.77 -31.53 -5.37
N PHE A 132 -3.02 -30.26 -5.70
CA PHE A 132 -3.93 -29.87 -6.76
C PHE A 132 -3.40 -30.27 -8.14
N LEU A 133 -2.12 -29.99 -8.45
CA LEU A 133 -1.49 -30.33 -9.73
C LEU A 133 -1.39 -31.84 -9.99
N ASN A 134 -1.43 -32.67 -8.93
CA ASN A 134 -1.50 -34.12 -9.04
C ASN A 134 -2.90 -34.64 -9.47
N THR A 135 -3.91 -33.77 -9.57
CA THR A 135 -5.24 -34.12 -10.06
C THR A 135 -5.36 -33.89 -11.58
N GLN A 136 -6.22 -34.66 -12.25
CA GLN A 136 -6.46 -34.48 -13.70
C GLN A 136 -6.98 -33.06 -14.02
N LEU A 137 -7.86 -32.52 -13.17
CA LEU A 137 -8.35 -31.15 -13.31
C LEU A 137 -7.22 -30.13 -13.11
N GLY A 138 -6.35 -30.33 -12.13
CA GLY A 138 -5.22 -29.44 -11.88
C GLY A 138 -4.23 -29.38 -13.03
N GLN A 139 -3.92 -30.52 -13.65
CA GLN A 139 -3.07 -30.55 -14.86
C GLN A 139 -3.72 -29.80 -16.03
N MET A 140 -5.04 -29.92 -16.19
CA MET A 140 -5.78 -29.23 -17.24
C MET A 140 -5.87 -27.71 -16.99
N LEU A 141 -6.04 -27.29 -15.74
CA LEU A 141 -6.20 -25.88 -15.37
C LEU A 141 -4.87 -25.14 -15.17
N LYS A 142 -3.76 -25.83 -14.90
CA LYS A 142 -2.44 -25.23 -14.72
C LYS A 142 -2.11 -24.15 -15.76
N PRO A 143 -2.14 -24.42 -17.08
CA PRO A 143 -1.79 -23.40 -18.08
C PRO A 143 -2.75 -22.20 -18.08
N ILE A 144 -4.03 -22.40 -17.75
CA ILE A 144 -5.02 -21.31 -17.66
C ILE A 144 -4.73 -20.45 -16.43
N ILE A 145 -4.46 -21.08 -15.29
CA ILE A 145 -4.14 -20.38 -14.03
C ILE A 145 -2.83 -19.60 -14.16
N GLU A 146 -1.80 -20.19 -14.77
CA GLU A 146 -0.54 -19.52 -15.06
C GLU A 146 -0.76 -18.32 -16.00
N GLN A 147 -1.59 -18.45 -17.04
CA GLN A 147 -1.94 -17.33 -17.91
C GLN A 147 -2.66 -16.21 -17.18
N ILE A 148 -3.60 -16.52 -16.28
CA ILE A 148 -4.32 -15.51 -15.49
C ILE A 148 -3.35 -14.79 -14.55
N THR A 149 -2.49 -15.55 -13.86
CA THR A 149 -1.51 -15.01 -12.90
C THR A 149 -0.48 -14.13 -13.63
N ASN A 150 0.05 -14.61 -14.76
CA ASN A 150 1.00 -13.86 -15.57
C ASN A 150 0.36 -12.64 -16.23
N LYS A 151 -0.91 -12.72 -16.68
CA LYS A 151 -1.63 -11.58 -17.24
C LYS A 151 -1.88 -10.49 -16.20
N GLN A 152 -2.21 -10.87 -14.96
CA GLN A 152 -2.31 -9.92 -13.85
C GLN A 152 -0.97 -9.23 -13.56
N ALA A 153 0.16 -9.94 -13.69
CA ALA A 153 1.49 -9.36 -13.58
C ALA A 153 1.88 -8.48 -14.79
N THR A 154 1.57 -8.89 -16.03
CA THR A 154 1.94 -8.19 -17.27
C THR A 154 1.05 -6.98 -17.59
N ASP A 155 -0.27 -7.06 -17.40
CA ASP A 155 -1.18 -5.90 -17.60
C ASP A 155 -0.83 -4.72 -16.65
N GLN A 156 -0.06 -4.97 -15.58
CA GLN A 156 0.47 -3.92 -14.70
C GLN A 156 1.90 -3.48 -15.03
N THR A 157 2.77 -4.35 -15.59
CA THR A 157 4.14 -4.00 -15.99
C THR A 157 4.22 -3.27 -17.35
N GLU A 158 3.37 -3.60 -18.32
CA GLU A 158 3.33 -2.86 -19.60
C GLU A 158 2.87 -1.40 -19.38
N HIS A 159 1.98 -1.16 -18.41
CA HIS A 159 1.54 0.20 -18.09
C HIS A 159 2.64 1.06 -17.45
N PHE A 160 3.55 0.47 -16.67
CA PHE A 160 4.75 1.17 -16.16
C PHE A 160 5.70 1.60 -17.29
N THR A 161 5.81 0.79 -18.35
CA THR A 161 6.69 1.07 -19.50
C THR A 161 6.06 2.11 -20.44
N ASP A 162 4.74 2.09 -20.61
CA ASP A 162 3.99 3.10 -21.35
C ASP A 162 3.97 4.45 -20.65
N LEU A 163 3.94 4.50 -19.31
CA LEU A 163 4.05 5.74 -18.53
C LEU A 163 5.44 6.41 -18.66
N GLN A 164 6.50 5.63 -18.88
CA GLN A 164 7.84 6.17 -19.18
C GLN A 164 7.95 6.65 -20.63
N ASN A 165 7.35 5.92 -21.58
CA ASN A 165 7.41 6.30 -23.01
C ASN A 165 6.49 7.47 -23.37
N GLN A 166 5.37 7.67 -22.66
CA GLN A 166 4.48 8.82 -22.86
C GLN A 166 5.06 10.15 -22.30
N GLN A 167 6.13 10.13 -21.51
CA GLN A 167 6.85 11.33 -21.06
C GLN A 167 7.90 11.84 -22.07
N GLN A 168 8.21 11.12 -23.15
CA GLN A 168 9.21 11.53 -24.14
C GLN A 168 8.68 12.41 -25.30
N GLN A 169 7.41 12.80 -25.28
CA GLN A 169 6.87 13.80 -26.21
C GLN A 169 6.45 15.08 -25.49
N ALA A 170 7.42 15.80 -24.92
CA ALA A 170 7.26 17.21 -24.60
C ALA A 170 7.54 18.06 -25.86
N PRO A 171 6.70 19.04 -26.23
CA PRO A 171 6.98 19.90 -27.38
C PRO A 171 8.20 20.80 -27.12
N SER A 172 9.06 20.84 -28.13
CA SER A 172 10.29 21.63 -28.21
C SER A 172 10.00 23.14 -28.19
N SER A 173 9.92 23.76 -27.02
CA SER A 173 9.99 25.22 -26.94
C SER A 173 10.35 25.72 -25.54
N PHE A 174 11.61 25.58 -25.13
CA PHE A 174 12.31 26.56 -24.27
C PHE A 174 13.82 26.36 -24.43
N GLN A 175 14.38 26.97 -25.46
CA GLN A 175 15.82 27.17 -25.59
C GLN A 175 16.15 28.66 -25.35
N TYR A 176 17.25 28.88 -24.64
CA TYR A 176 17.99 30.14 -24.37
C TYR A 176 17.66 30.89 -23.07
N ILE A 177 18.44 30.57 -22.04
CA ILE A 177 18.86 31.47 -20.97
C ILE A 177 19.83 32.50 -21.59
N ASN A 178 19.56 33.80 -21.44
CA ASN A 178 20.51 34.86 -21.79
C ASN A 178 21.16 35.40 -20.49
N PRO A 179 22.49 35.25 -20.29
CA PRO A 179 23.14 35.53 -19.02
C PRO A 179 23.78 36.92 -19.00
N GLN A 180 23.04 37.98 -18.66
CA GLN A 180 23.60 39.31 -18.37
C GLN A 180 22.69 40.15 -17.45
N ILE A 181 22.50 39.77 -16.17
CA ILE A 181 22.18 40.72 -15.08
C ILE A 181 22.82 40.24 -13.78
N ILE A 182 24.16 40.31 -13.72
CA ILE A 182 24.91 40.31 -12.47
C ILE A 182 25.94 41.43 -12.63
N ASN A 183 25.64 42.64 -12.14
CA ASN A 183 26.58 43.62 -11.58
C ASN A 183 25.93 45.00 -11.30
N GLN A 184 25.65 45.26 -10.01
CA GLN A 184 25.71 46.54 -9.27
C GLN A 184 24.71 47.71 -9.61
N PRO A 185 24.67 48.81 -8.81
CA PRO A 185 24.25 48.94 -7.40
C PRO A 185 23.14 50.02 -7.19
N HIS A 186 22.63 50.14 -5.95
CA HIS A 186 21.65 51.16 -5.50
C HIS A 186 21.98 52.62 -5.90
N PRO A 187 20.95 53.47 -6.06
CA PRO A 187 20.87 54.66 -5.19
C PRO A 187 19.45 55.01 -4.67
N GLN A 188 19.46 55.79 -3.58
CA GLN A 188 18.34 56.35 -2.83
C GLN A 188 17.54 57.43 -3.59
N SER A 189 16.27 57.66 -3.21
CA SER A 189 15.77 58.94 -2.63
C SER A 189 14.24 59.10 -2.70
N SER A 190 13.64 59.57 -1.57
CA SER A 190 12.48 60.49 -1.39
C SER A 190 11.18 60.33 -2.22
N GLN A 191 9.94 60.42 -1.72
CA GLN A 191 9.31 61.07 -0.55
C GLN A 191 7.81 60.60 -0.44
N PRO A 192 7.00 61.05 0.56
CA PRO A 192 5.86 60.31 1.14
C PRO A 192 4.46 60.69 0.60
N VAL A 193 3.46 59.84 0.83
CA VAL A 193 2.03 60.23 0.83
C VAL A 193 1.29 59.57 2.01
N SER A 194 0.52 60.38 2.72
CA SER A 194 -0.07 60.16 4.05
C SER A 194 -1.41 59.38 4.10
N LEU A 195 -1.56 58.61 5.19
CA LEU A 195 -2.70 58.41 6.10
C LEU A 195 -4.15 58.65 5.61
N ASN A 196 -4.97 57.59 5.62
CA ASN A 196 -6.06 57.34 6.57
C ASN A 196 -7.17 56.50 5.94
N GLN A 197 -7.46 55.30 6.48
CA GLN A 197 -8.84 54.86 6.74
C GLN A 197 -8.91 53.64 7.68
N LYS A 198 -9.49 53.92 8.84
CA LYS A 198 -10.14 53.09 9.87
C LYS A 198 -10.14 51.56 9.72
N VAL A 199 -9.51 50.93 10.70
CA VAL A 199 -9.69 49.55 11.16
C VAL A 199 -11.12 49.34 11.69
N GLN A 200 -11.80 48.30 11.24
CA GLN A 200 -13.00 47.72 11.88
C GLN A 200 -12.60 46.42 12.61
N PRO A 201 -13.20 46.10 13.77
CA PRO A 201 -12.86 44.88 14.50
C PRO A 201 -13.38 43.66 13.75
N ALA A 202 -12.46 42.78 13.34
CA ALA A 202 -12.78 41.49 12.77
C ALA A 202 -13.49 40.63 13.81
N GLN A 203 -14.69 40.16 13.44
CA GLN A 203 -15.42 39.13 14.15
C GLN A 203 -14.57 37.86 14.23
N GLN A 204 -14.57 37.21 15.39
CA GLN A 204 -13.83 35.97 15.62
C GLN A 204 -14.21 34.92 14.57
N PRO A 205 -13.23 34.22 13.94
CA PRO A 205 -13.54 33.12 13.04
C PRO A 205 -14.30 32.02 13.81
N PRO A 206 -15.28 31.35 13.19
CA PRO A 206 -16.02 30.26 13.82
C PRO A 206 -15.05 29.16 14.25
N GLN A 207 -15.22 28.68 15.48
CA GLN A 207 -14.44 27.60 16.09
C GLN A 207 -14.49 26.35 15.20
N GLN A 208 -13.33 25.87 14.75
CA GLN A 208 -13.18 24.61 14.03
C GLN A 208 -13.60 23.45 14.94
N GLN A 209 -14.68 22.77 14.58
CA GLN A 209 -15.11 21.53 15.22
C GLN A 209 -14.04 20.45 14.98
N SER A 210 -13.55 19.86 16.07
CA SER A 210 -12.66 18.70 16.04
C SER A 210 -13.42 17.47 15.56
N ILE A 211 -13.25 17.11 14.29
CA ILE A 211 -13.75 15.86 13.74
C ILE A 211 -12.79 14.75 14.17
N THR A 212 -13.11 14.00 15.23
CA THR A 212 -12.27 12.89 15.73
C THR A 212 -12.57 11.57 15.04
N ASP A 213 -13.69 11.45 14.34
CA ASP A 213 -14.07 10.23 13.61
C ASP A 213 -13.59 10.32 12.15
N THR A 214 -12.78 9.36 11.71
CA THR A 214 -12.36 9.22 10.31
C THR A 214 -12.00 7.76 9.98
N ASN A 215 -12.25 7.34 8.73
CA ASN A 215 -11.78 6.07 8.19
C ASN A 215 -10.49 6.24 7.35
N VAL A 216 -9.63 7.18 7.73
CA VAL A 216 -8.34 7.41 7.08
C VAL A 216 -7.25 6.66 7.83
N THR A 217 -6.56 5.75 7.15
CA THR A 217 -5.48 4.94 7.72
C THR A 217 -4.11 5.56 7.40
N PRO A 218 -3.26 5.89 8.39
CA PRO A 218 -1.91 6.35 8.14
C PRO A 218 -1.02 5.21 7.64
N ILE A 219 -0.12 5.53 6.71
CA ILE A 219 0.89 4.60 6.19
C ILE A 219 2.27 5.14 6.55
N ASP A 220 3.01 4.34 7.32
CA ASP A 220 4.28 4.74 7.94
C ASP A 220 5.52 4.03 7.35
N ASP A 221 5.36 3.15 6.36
CA ASP A 221 6.45 2.45 5.68
C ASP A 221 6.09 2.02 4.24
N LEU A 222 7.11 1.87 3.39
CA LEU A 222 6.96 1.56 1.96
C LEU A 222 6.31 0.19 1.68
N ALA A 223 6.58 -0.80 2.52
CA ALA A 223 6.07 -2.15 2.33
C ALA A 223 4.54 -2.19 2.55
N THR A 224 4.08 -1.56 3.63
CA THR A 224 2.66 -1.37 3.93
C THR A 224 1.94 -0.58 2.84
N TYR A 225 2.62 0.44 2.26
CA TYR A 225 2.06 1.25 1.17
C TYR A 225 1.60 0.43 -0.02
N PHE A 226 2.52 -0.32 -0.64
CA PHE A 226 2.20 -1.11 -1.83
C PHE A 226 1.17 -2.18 -1.51
N CYS A 227 1.33 -2.85 -0.37
CA CYS A 227 0.40 -3.88 0.06
C CYS A 227 -1.05 -3.38 0.18
N LEU A 228 -1.25 -2.22 0.84
CA LEU A 228 -2.59 -1.65 1.04
C LEU A 228 -3.24 -1.26 -0.29
N ILE A 229 -2.47 -0.74 -1.23
CA ILE A 229 -2.96 -0.33 -2.55
C ILE A 229 -3.34 -1.54 -3.40
N GLU A 230 -2.51 -2.57 -3.39
CA GLU A 230 -2.71 -3.80 -4.18
C GLU A 230 -3.87 -4.64 -3.66
N SER A 231 -4.08 -4.64 -2.34
CA SER A 231 -5.15 -5.39 -1.68
C SER A 231 -6.52 -4.68 -1.67
N SER A 232 -6.57 -3.40 -2.08
CA SER A 232 -7.80 -2.60 -2.09
C SER A 232 -8.43 -2.55 -3.49
N PRO A 233 -9.74 -2.88 -3.64
CA PRO A 233 -10.44 -2.69 -4.91
C PRO A 233 -10.38 -1.22 -5.37
N PHE A 234 -10.60 -0.29 -4.44
CA PHE A 234 -10.46 1.14 -4.66
C PHE A 234 -9.75 1.78 -3.48
N SER A 235 -8.76 2.62 -3.75
CA SER A 235 -8.12 3.40 -2.70
C SER A 235 -7.70 4.80 -3.16
N ILE A 236 -7.54 5.70 -2.19
CA ILE A 236 -7.02 7.04 -2.40
C ILE A 236 -6.00 7.37 -1.31
N VAL A 237 -4.85 7.91 -1.70
CA VAL A 237 -3.78 8.32 -0.78
C VAL A 237 -3.60 9.83 -0.82
N ASP A 238 -3.59 10.48 0.36
CA ASP A 238 -3.16 11.87 0.56
C ASP A 238 -1.70 11.94 1.04
N PHE A 239 -0.82 12.51 0.21
CA PHE A 239 0.57 12.79 0.55
C PHE A 239 0.70 14.21 1.12
N TYR A 240 1.14 14.32 2.38
CA TYR A 240 1.11 15.58 3.11
C TYR A 240 2.33 15.77 4.03
N THR A 241 2.41 16.95 4.65
CA THR A 241 3.24 17.23 5.84
C THR A 241 2.42 18.01 6.87
N ASP A 242 2.85 17.98 8.14
CA ASP A 242 2.12 18.61 9.25
C ASP A 242 2.13 20.14 9.21
N TRP A 243 3.06 20.74 8.47
CA TRP A 243 3.22 22.20 8.34
C TRP A 243 2.65 22.76 7.03
N CYS A 244 2.22 21.90 6.09
CA CYS A 244 1.63 22.30 4.82
C CYS A 244 0.26 22.98 4.99
N GLY A 245 0.18 24.27 4.65
CA GLY A 245 -1.06 25.06 4.72
C GLY A 245 -2.20 24.48 3.87
N PRO A 246 -2.01 24.26 2.55
CA PRO A 246 -3.04 23.68 1.69
C PRO A 246 -3.51 22.28 2.14
N CYS A 247 -2.61 21.47 2.71
CA CYS A 247 -2.95 20.15 3.25
C CYS A 247 -3.91 20.27 4.44
N LYS A 248 -3.68 21.23 5.36
CA LYS A 248 -4.59 21.50 6.48
C LYS A 248 -5.98 21.93 6.01
N THR A 249 -6.06 22.67 4.91
CA THR A 249 -7.35 23.13 4.36
C THR A 249 -8.19 21.99 3.78
N ILE A 250 -7.56 21.00 3.12
CA ILE A 250 -8.29 19.89 2.47
C ILE A 250 -8.55 18.71 3.41
N LYS A 251 -7.75 18.53 4.47
CA LYS A 251 -7.84 17.40 5.41
C LYS A 251 -9.25 17.17 6.00
N PRO A 252 -10.00 18.19 6.47
CA PRO A 252 -11.36 17.97 6.99
C PRO A 252 -12.31 17.38 5.95
N LEU A 253 -12.22 17.83 4.69
CA LEU A 253 -13.02 17.30 3.60
C LEU A 253 -12.62 15.86 3.27
N PHE A 254 -11.31 15.57 3.23
CA PHE A 254 -10.80 14.20 3.01
C PHE A 254 -11.31 13.23 4.09
N HIS A 255 -11.31 13.65 5.35
CA HIS A 255 -11.86 12.86 6.46
C HIS A 255 -13.37 12.66 6.34
N GLN A 256 -14.12 13.68 5.93
CA GLN A 256 -15.56 13.56 5.71
C GLN A 256 -15.87 12.56 4.58
N LEU A 257 -15.11 12.61 3.50
CA LEU A 257 -15.30 11.73 2.34
C LEU A 257 -14.97 10.26 2.67
N SER A 258 -14.01 10.00 3.56
CA SER A 258 -13.71 8.63 4.01
C SER A 258 -14.87 7.97 4.77
N LEU A 259 -15.70 8.76 5.46
CA LEU A 259 -16.91 8.28 6.11
C LEU A 259 -18.06 8.07 5.12
N GLN A 260 -18.14 8.89 4.06
CA GLN A 260 -19.21 8.84 3.06
C GLN A 260 -19.01 7.74 2.01
N HIS A 261 -17.77 7.28 1.81
CA HIS A 261 -17.41 6.30 0.81
C HIS A 261 -16.73 5.06 1.43
N PRO A 262 -17.45 4.25 2.23
CA PRO A 262 -16.86 3.09 2.93
C PRO A 262 -16.37 1.97 1.99
N HIS A 263 -16.69 2.04 0.70
CA HIS A 263 -16.19 1.13 -0.35
C HIS A 263 -14.83 1.53 -0.91
N ILE A 264 -14.31 2.71 -0.56
CA ILE A 264 -13.00 3.21 -0.96
C ILE A 264 -12.13 3.28 0.29
N ASN A 265 -10.92 2.73 0.21
CA ASN A 265 -9.96 2.84 1.31
C ASN A 265 -9.22 4.18 1.24
N PHE A 266 -9.28 4.95 2.32
CA PHE A 266 -8.59 6.25 2.41
C PHE A 266 -7.32 6.11 3.22
N TYR A 267 -6.21 6.58 2.65
CA TYR A 267 -4.89 6.53 3.25
C TYR A 267 -4.25 7.91 3.31
N ASN A 268 -3.31 8.09 4.23
CA ASN A 268 -2.43 9.25 4.21
C ASN A 268 -0.96 8.86 4.45
N VAL A 269 -0.07 9.60 3.81
CA VAL A 269 1.39 9.41 3.92
C VAL A 269 2.00 10.75 4.31
N ASN A 270 2.67 10.80 5.46
CA ASN A 270 3.47 11.96 5.84
C ASN A 270 4.87 11.81 5.25
N ILE A 271 5.18 12.62 4.22
CA ILE A 271 6.42 12.46 3.45
C ILE A 271 7.67 12.91 4.21
N ASP A 272 7.53 13.66 5.31
CA ASP A 272 8.67 13.98 6.19
C ASP A 272 9.09 12.75 7.02
N LYS A 273 8.13 11.88 7.36
CA LYS A 273 8.36 10.67 8.16
C LYS A 273 8.79 9.49 7.31
N VAL A 274 8.27 9.36 6.09
CA VAL A 274 8.48 8.19 5.23
C VAL A 274 8.97 8.61 3.84
N LYS A 275 10.19 9.16 3.80
CA LYS A 275 10.79 9.73 2.57
C LYS A 275 10.90 8.73 1.43
N GLU A 276 11.15 7.47 1.74
CA GLU A 276 11.25 6.37 0.76
C GLU A 276 10.00 6.23 -0.12
N ILE A 277 8.78 6.46 0.43
CA ILE A 277 7.55 6.43 -0.37
C ILE A 277 7.50 7.62 -1.33
N ALA A 278 7.84 8.81 -0.83
CA ALA A 278 7.85 10.02 -1.66
C ALA A 278 8.86 9.89 -2.81
N ASP A 279 10.05 9.35 -2.53
CA ASP A 279 11.08 9.10 -3.53
C ASP A 279 10.63 8.05 -4.56
N SER A 280 10.09 6.91 -4.10
CA SER A 280 9.63 5.82 -4.96
C SER A 280 8.51 6.24 -5.91
N LEU A 281 7.64 7.17 -5.49
CA LEU A 281 6.50 7.65 -6.27
C LEU A 281 6.75 9.01 -6.93
N GLN A 282 7.96 9.56 -6.76
CA GLN A 282 8.35 10.88 -7.25
C GLN A 282 7.37 11.98 -6.80
N VAL A 283 6.96 11.97 -5.53
CA VAL A 283 6.10 13.01 -4.93
C VAL A 283 6.97 14.21 -4.55
N THR A 284 6.99 15.22 -5.41
CA THR A 284 7.83 16.42 -5.27
C THR A 284 7.06 17.66 -4.77
N SER A 285 5.76 17.53 -4.54
CA SER A 285 4.88 18.63 -4.12
C SER A 285 3.74 18.09 -3.27
N ILE A 286 3.18 18.93 -2.40
CA ILE A 286 2.11 18.54 -1.47
C ILE A 286 1.01 19.62 -1.37
N PRO A 287 -0.26 19.22 -1.13
CA PRO A 287 -0.70 17.84 -1.09
C PRO A 287 -0.68 17.22 -2.49
N THR A 288 -0.34 15.94 -2.57
CA THR A 288 -0.54 15.14 -3.79
C THR A 288 -1.53 14.04 -3.44
N PHE A 289 -2.45 13.76 -4.34
CA PHE A 289 -3.39 12.67 -4.22
C PHE A 289 -3.18 11.67 -5.33
N ILE A 290 -3.29 10.39 -4.99
CA ILE A 290 -3.25 9.30 -5.95
C ILE A 290 -4.43 8.38 -5.70
N ILE A 291 -5.18 8.08 -6.75
CA ILE A 291 -6.26 7.10 -6.75
C ILE A 291 -5.77 5.81 -7.39
N TYR A 292 -6.10 4.71 -6.75
CA TYR A 292 -5.84 3.36 -7.23
C TYR A 292 -7.13 2.56 -7.39
N GLU A 293 -7.16 1.71 -8.40
CA GLU A 293 -8.17 0.68 -8.60
C GLU A 293 -7.45 -0.66 -8.84
N ASN A 294 -7.67 -1.63 -7.95
CA ASN A 294 -7.02 -2.94 -7.96
C ASN A 294 -5.49 -2.84 -8.08
N GLY A 295 -4.86 -2.00 -7.24
CA GLY A 295 -3.42 -1.72 -7.28
C GLY A 295 -2.95 -0.79 -8.40
N GLN A 296 -3.76 -0.54 -9.44
CA GLN A 296 -3.37 0.30 -10.57
C GLN A 296 -3.66 1.78 -10.30
N GLN A 297 -2.67 2.65 -10.49
CA GLN A 297 -2.86 4.10 -10.43
C GLN A 297 -3.78 4.56 -11.56
N LYS A 298 -4.94 5.16 -11.22
CA LYS A 298 -5.90 5.68 -12.20
C LYS A 298 -5.82 7.19 -12.37
N GLU A 299 -5.62 7.90 -11.28
CA GLU A 299 -5.57 9.36 -11.29
C GLU A 299 -4.51 9.86 -10.30
N ARG A 300 -3.80 10.93 -10.67
CA ARG A 300 -2.84 11.61 -9.82
C ARG A 300 -2.93 13.11 -10.02
N TRP A 301 -2.98 13.86 -8.93
CA TRP A 301 -2.95 15.31 -9.00
C TRP A 301 -2.28 15.94 -7.77
N THR A 302 -1.90 17.20 -7.92
CA THR A 302 -1.26 17.99 -6.87
C THR A 302 -2.10 19.24 -6.59
N GLY A 303 -2.13 19.64 -5.33
CA GLY A 303 -2.82 20.83 -4.85
C GLY A 303 -4.12 20.51 -4.09
N GLY A 304 -4.41 21.35 -3.09
CA GLY A 304 -5.55 21.18 -2.19
C GLY A 304 -6.89 21.70 -2.78
N ASN A 305 -7.18 21.41 -4.05
CA ASN A 305 -8.46 21.80 -4.65
C ASN A 305 -9.58 20.82 -4.24
N GLN A 306 -10.54 21.32 -3.46
CA GLN A 306 -11.66 20.53 -2.95
C GLN A 306 -12.55 19.96 -4.05
N GLN A 307 -12.81 20.73 -5.11
CA GLN A 307 -13.67 20.29 -6.21
C GLN A 307 -13.02 19.17 -7.03
N THR A 308 -11.71 19.26 -7.27
CA THR A 308 -10.94 18.19 -7.94
C THR A 308 -11.01 16.89 -7.16
N LEU A 309 -10.85 16.93 -5.83
CA LEU A 309 -10.97 15.76 -4.96
C LEU A 309 -12.37 15.11 -5.08
N ILE A 310 -13.43 15.91 -4.97
CA ILE A 310 -14.81 15.41 -5.08
C ILE A 310 -15.08 14.82 -6.47
N ASN A 311 -14.68 15.51 -7.54
CA ASN A 311 -14.92 15.06 -8.90
C ASN A 311 -14.19 13.75 -9.22
N ASN A 312 -12.95 13.61 -8.75
CA ASN A 312 -12.18 12.39 -8.99
C ASN A 312 -12.72 11.20 -8.20
N LEU A 313 -13.15 11.39 -6.95
CA LEU A 313 -13.79 10.33 -6.17
C LEU A 313 -15.11 9.85 -6.80
N GLN A 314 -15.87 10.72 -7.45
CA GLN A 314 -17.09 10.33 -8.15
C GLN A 314 -16.85 9.41 -9.35
N LYS A 315 -15.62 9.31 -9.86
CA LYS A 315 -15.25 8.37 -10.94
C LYS A 315 -15.12 6.93 -10.45
N LEU A 316 -14.97 6.72 -9.13
CA LEU A 316 -14.81 5.40 -8.50
C LEU A 316 -16.15 4.78 -8.08
N LYS A 317 -17.23 5.10 -8.80
CA LYS A 317 -18.60 4.64 -8.51
C LYS A 317 -18.95 3.36 -9.24
#